data_AF-A0A661SPB1-F1
#
_entry.id   AF-A0A661SPB1-F1
#
_cell.length_a   1.000
_cell.length_b   1.000
_cell.length_c   1.000
_cell.angle_alpha   90.00
_cell.angle_beta   90.00
_cell.angle_gamma   90.00
#
_symmetry.space_group_name_H-M   'P 1'
#
loop_
_entity.id
_entity.type
_entity.pdbx_description
1 polymer ?
#
loop_
_entity_poly.entity_id
_entity_poly.type
_entity_poly.pdbx_seq_one_letter_code
_entity_poly.pdbx_strand_id
1 'polypeptide(L)' 'MKNPILVGHRGCNYEGINQNTMRSFHRVYAEGCRGIEFDIIPSKDKKLFV' A
#
# COMPACT_ATOMS: atom_id res chain seq x y z
N MET A 1 22.15 -10.02 13.34
CA MET A 1 21.11 -9.01 13.67
C MET A 1 19.91 -9.26 12.77
N LYS A 2 18.67 -9.19 13.27
CA LYS A 2 17.48 -9.20 12.41
C LYS A 2 17.31 -7.79 11.83
N ASN A 3 17.30 -7.65 10.51
CA ASN A 3 16.98 -6.38 9.87
C ASN A 3 15.48 -6.12 9.99
N PRO A 4 15.05 -4.91 10.41
CA PRO A 4 13.62 -4.58 10.44
C PRO A 4 13.04 -4.62 9.02
N ILE A 5 11.80 -5.09 8.90
CA ILE A 5 11.06 -5.11 7.64
C ILE A 5 10.29 -3.79 7.52
N LEU A 6 10.52 -3.06 6.43
CA LEU A 6 9.73 -1.89 6.06
C LEU A 6 8.48 -2.33 5.30
N VAL A 7 7.32 -1.90 5.78
CA VAL A 7 6.01 -2.11 5.17
C VAL A 7 5.38 -0.75 4.90
N GLY A 8 4.99 -0.48 3.66
CA GLY A 8 4.32 0.77 3.28
C GLY A 8 2.87 0.78 3.77
N HIS A 9 2.56 1.63 4.76
CA HIS A 9 1.21 1.80 5.32
C HIS A 9 0.29 2.46 4.28
N ARG A 10 -0.70 1.71 3.79
CA ARG A 10 -1.62 2.04 2.69
C ARG A 10 -0.89 2.38 1.39
N GLY A 11 0.27 1.75 1.18
CA GLY A 11 1.30 2.25 0.28
C GLY A 11 2.05 3.42 0.92
N CYS A 12 1.73 4.65 0.54
CA CYS A 12 2.29 5.88 1.11
C CYS A 12 1.30 7.05 1.00
N ASN A 13 1.59 8.16 1.67
CA ASN A 13 0.82 9.41 1.61
C ASN A 13 1.76 10.59 1.31
N TYR A 14 2.36 10.56 0.12
CA TYR A 14 3.23 11.65 -0.35
C TYR A 14 2.42 12.70 -1.10
N GLU A 15 3.00 13.90 -1.26
CA GLU A 15 2.38 14.94 -2.06
C GLU A 15 2.05 14.44 -3.48
N GLY A 16 0.78 14.53 -3.87
CA GLY A 16 0.29 14.04 -5.16
C GLY A 16 0.21 12.52 -5.31
N ILE A 17 0.39 11.73 -4.24
CA ILE A 17 0.25 10.27 -4.23
C ILE A 17 -0.70 9.85 -3.10
N ASN A 18 -1.93 9.53 -3.49
CA ASN A 18 -2.97 9.09 -2.56
C ASN A 18 -2.74 7.64 -2.07
N GLN A 19 -3.10 7.38 -0.82
CA GLN A 19 -3.14 6.05 -0.21
C GLN A 19 -4.04 5.07 -0.98
N ASN A 20 -3.77 3.75 -0.84
CA ASN A 20 -4.54 2.67 -1.46
C ASN A 20 -4.70 2.80 -2.99
N THR A 21 -3.71 3.40 -3.66
CA THR A 21 -3.68 3.49 -5.13
C THR A 21 -2.56 2.63 -5.68
N MET A 22 -2.72 2.15 -6.91
CA MET A 22 -1.62 1.49 -7.62
C MET A 22 -0.35 2.37 -7.67
N ARG A 23 -0.51 3.70 -7.76
CA ARG A 23 0.59 4.65 -7.75
C ARG A 23 1.35 4.63 -6.42
N SER A 24 0.67 4.58 -5.27
CA SER A 24 1.33 4.49 -3.97
C SER A 24 2.03 3.15 -3.78
N PHE A 25 1.44 2.06 -4.27
CA PHE A 25 2.05 0.73 -4.21
C PHE A 25 3.32 0.62 -5.04
N HIS A 26 3.29 1.12 -6.28
CA HIS A 26 4.48 1.18 -7.13
C HIS A 26 5.57 2.06 -6.51
N ARG A 27 5.17 3.18 -5.87
CA ARG A 27 6.12 4.09 -5.23
C ARG A 27 6.90 3.40 -4.11
N VAL A 28 6.22 2.78 -3.15
CA VAL A 28 6.91 2.12 -2.02
C VAL A 28 7.66 0.86 -2.43
N TYR A 29 7.18 0.15 -3.46
CA TYR A 29 7.95 -0.96 -4.06
C TYR A 29 9.27 -0.46 -4.65
N ALA A 30 9.26 0.65 -5.40
CA ALA A 30 10.46 1.26 -5.96
C ALA A 30 11.43 1.80 -4.89
N GLU A 31 10.91 2.20 -3.73
CA GLU A 31 11.71 2.65 -2.57
C GLU A 31 12.26 1.50 -1.72
N GLY A 32 11.97 0.25 -2.07
CA GLY A 32 12.54 -0.93 -1.42
C GLY A 32 11.77 -1.42 -0.19
N CYS A 33 10.52 -0.99 0.01
CA CYS A 33 9.66 -1.63 1.01
C CYS A 33 9.48 -3.11 0.68
N ARG A 34 9.58 -3.96 1.72
CA ARG A 34 9.46 -5.42 1.57
C ARG A 34 8.02 -5.90 1.68
N GLY A 35 7.11 -5.05 2.15
CA GLY A 35 5.68 -5.28 2.15
C GLY A 35 4.90 -4.01 1.86
N ILE A 36 3.64 -4.20 1.53
CA ILE A 36 2.65 -3.14 1.34
C ILE A 36 1.44 -3.55 2.17
N GLU A 37 1.00 -2.66 3.04
CA GLU A 37 -0.28 -2.78 3.72
C GLU A 37 -1.33 -1.95 2.94
N PHE A 38 -2.55 -2.45 2.89
CA PHE A 38 -3.68 -1.81 2.21
C PHE A 38 -4.99 -2.30 2.83
N ASP A 39 -6.02 -1.44 2.79
CA ASP A 39 -7.35 -1.77 3.31
C ASP A 39 -8.17 -2.49 2.23
N ILE A 40 -8.96 -3.49 2.62
CA ILE A 40 -9.91 -4.16 1.73
C ILE A 40 -11.34 -3.90 2.23
N ILE A 41 -12.21 -3.43 1.34
CA ILE A 41 -13.62 -3.16 1.64
C ILE A 41 -14.53 -3.93 0.66
N PRO A 42 -15.52 -4.70 1.15
CA PRO A 42 -16.50 -5.35 0.28
C PRO A 42 -17.55 -4.36 -0.22
N SER A 43 -17.91 -4.46 -1.50
CA SER A 43 -19.03 -3.75 -2.11
C SER A 43 -20.37 -4.45 -1.87
N LYS A 44 -21.46 -3.76 -2.20
CA LYS A 44 -22.83 -4.33 -2.16
C LYS A 44 -22.98 -5.57 -3.04
N ASP A 45 -22.29 -5.64 -4.18
CA ASP A 45 -22.27 -6.79 -5.08
C ASP A 45 -21.20 -7.83 -4.73
N LYS A 46 -20.69 -7.81 -3.49
CA LYS A 46 -19.73 -8.78 -2.90
C LYS A 46 -18.37 -8.83 -3.61
N LYS A 47 -17.95 -7.74 -4.26
CA LYS A 47 -16.59 -7.59 -4.79
C LYS A 47 -15.71 -6.92 -3.75
N LEU A 48 -14.42 -7.24 -3.76
CA LEU A 48 -13.43 -6.65 -2.86
C LEU A 48 -12.74 -5.49 -3.57
N PHE A 49 -12.64 -4.36 -2.90
CA PHE A 49 -11.96 -3.16 -3.39
C PHE A 49 -10.91 -2.71 -2.38
N VAL A 50 -9.94 -1.96 -2.89
CA VAL A 50 -8.88 -1.28 -2.15
C VAL A 50 -9.08 0.21 -2.31
#